data_AF-A0A1I1SA76-F1
#
_entry.id   AF-A0A1I1SA76-F1
#
_cell.length_a   1.000
_cell.length_b   1.000
_cell.length_c   1.000
_cell.angle_alpha   90.00
_cell.angle_beta   90.00
_cell.angle_gamma   90.00
#
_symmetry.space_group_name_H-M   'P 1'
#
loop_
_entity.id
_entity.type
_entity.pdbx_description
1 polymer ?
#
loop_
_entity_poly.entity_id
_entity_poly.type
_entity_poly.pdbx_seq_one_letter_code
_entity_poly.pdbx_strand_id
1 'polypeptide(L)'
;MIKHDLVSFGLFTWRVLAIEEGQRALIITQDIVELRWYHQQFVNITWADCALRQYLNQEFFRSFSPQEQAKIIQVTNKNIDNPWFNTAGGPDTTDHLFLLSLQEACRYFGDSQAKLNHKGGQTWLIDDPNNINRQARYGTDLLGWRLRSPGYYGRTGASITKHGHIYVRGNGVFGRPRDGGGIRPALWLRLED
;
A
#
# COMPACT_ATOMS: atom_id res chain seq x y z
N MET A 1 16.49 9.54 12.33
CA MET A 1 15.73 8.67 11.41
C MET A 1 16.27 8.91 10.01
N ILE A 2 16.57 7.86 9.26
CA ILE A 2 16.96 7.90 7.84
C ILE A 2 16.13 6.88 7.04
N LYS A 3 16.17 6.99 5.70
CA LYS A 3 15.48 6.03 4.82
C LYS A 3 15.97 4.61 5.11
N HIS A 4 15.03 3.66 5.14
CA HIS A 4 15.21 2.25 5.46
C HIS A 4 15.45 1.90 6.94
N ASP A 5 15.48 2.89 7.85
CA ASP A 5 15.41 2.61 9.29
C ASP A 5 14.15 1.81 9.63
N LEU A 6 14.27 0.99 10.68
CA LEU A 6 13.14 0.35 11.34
C LEU A 6 12.83 1.11 12.62
N VAL A 7 11.55 1.44 12.83
CA VAL A 7 11.08 2.18 14.01
C VAL A 7 9.85 1.50 14.61
N SER A 8 9.73 1.57 15.94
CA SER A 8 8.55 1.08 16.66
C SER A 8 7.55 2.22 16.83
N PHE A 9 6.29 1.97 16.49
CA PHE A 9 5.20 2.93 16.66
C PHE A 9 3.86 2.19 16.76
N GLY A 10 3.06 2.47 17.80
CA GLY A 10 1.95 1.58 18.15
C GLY A 10 2.46 0.17 18.48
N LEU A 11 1.70 -0.82 18.06
CA LEU A 11 2.01 -2.24 18.27
C LEU A 11 2.91 -2.85 17.18
N PHE A 12 3.43 -2.04 16.26
CA PHE A 12 4.09 -2.53 15.05
C PHE A 12 5.48 -1.96 14.85
N THR A 13 6.30 -2.72 14.11
CA THR A 13 7.56 -2.25 13.54
C THR A 13 7.29 -1.69 12.14
N TRP A 14 7.84 -0.53 11.85
CA TRP A 14 7.65 0.20 10.60
C TRP A 14 8.98 0.45 9.92
N ARG A 15 8.98 0.43 8.59
CA ARG A 15 10.10 0.84 7.74
C ARG A 15 9.90 2.26 7.25
N VAL A 16 10.95 3.06 7.35
CA VAL A 16 10.97 4.43 6.81
C VAL A 16 11.18 4.40 5.29
N LEU A 17 10.23 4.98 4.55
CA LEU A 17 10.26 5.07 3.09
C LEU A 17 10.78 6.41 2.59
N ALA A 18 10.44 7.49 3.29
CA ALA A 18 10.88 8.85 2.99
C ALA A 18 10.84 9.73 4.24
N ILE A 19 11.64 10.79 4.22
CA ILE A 19 11.65 11.84 5.23
C ILE A 19 11.58 13.15 4.45
N GLU A 20 10.62 13.99 4.78
CA GLU A 20 10.44 15.30 4.17
C GLU A 20 10.89 16.37 5.15
N GLU A 21 11.98 17.05 4.78
CA GLU A 21 12.53 18.24 5.45
C GLU A 21 12.72 18.08 6.97
N GLY A 22 12.88 16.83 7.45
CA GLY A 22 13.00 16.51 8.88
C GLY A 22 11.69 16.64 9.68
N GLN A 23 10.58 17.07 9.08
CA GLN A 23 9.33 17.34 9.79
C GLN A 23 8.37 16.15 9.82
N ARG A 24 8.42 15.31 8.80
CA ARG A 24 7.57 14.11 8.73
C ARG A 24 8.25 12.97 8.00
N ALA A 25 7.87 11.76 8.38
CA ALA A 25 8.34 10.53 7.74
C ALA A 25 7.17 9.75 7.17
N LEU A 26 7.32 9.28 5.93
CA LEU A 26 6.44 8.24 5.40
C LEU A 26 6.97 6.90 5.89
N ILE A 27 6.14 6.17 6.62
CA ILE A 27 6.47 4.85 7.14
C ILE A 27 5.44 3.82 6.66
N ILE A 28 5.87 2.58 6.50
CA ILE A 28 5.01 1.41 6.17
C ILE A 28 5.31 0.30 7.15
N THR A 29 4.33 -0.51 7.54
CA THR A 29 4.59 -1.67 8.41
C THR A 29 5.67 -2.55 7.78
N GLN A 30 6.65 -2.99 8.57
CA GLN A 30 7.79 -3.77 8.09
C GLN A 30 7.33 -5.09 7.47
N ASP A 31 6.37 -5.75 8.11
CA ASP A 31 5.73 -6.98 7.67
C ASP A 31 4.23 -6.77 7.43
N ILE A 32 3.59 -7.81 6.88
CA ILE A 32 2.13 -7.86 6.72
C ILE A 32 1.50 -7.98 8.10
N VAL A 33 0.59 -7.06 8.43
CA VAL A 33 -0.05 -7.05 9.76
C VAL A 33 -1.31 -7.91 9.81
N GLU A 34 -1.97 -8.11 8.67
CA GLU A 34 -3.21 -8.89 8.58
C GLU A 34 -3.42 -9.38 7.15
N LEU A 35 -4.11 -10.51 6.99
CA LEU A 35 -4.63 -10.96 5.71
C LEU A 35 -6.05 -10.43 5.53
N ARG A 36 -6.26 -9.53 4.56
CA ARG A 36 -7.55 -8.86 4.38
C ARG A 36 -7.82 -8.51 2.91
N TRP A 37 -9.05 -8.75 2.49
CA TRP A 37 -9.54 -8.38 1.16
C TRP A 37 -9.72 -6.85 1.02
N TYR A 38 -9.66 -6.37 -0.23
CA TYR A 38 -9.85 -4.96 -0.55
C TYR A 38 -11.29 -4.49 -0.24
N HIS A 39 -12.26 -5.34 -0.53
CA HIS A 39 -13.67 -5.11 -0.25
C HIS A 39 -14.36 -6.43 0.15
N GLN A 40 -15.64 -6.35 0.52
CA GLN A 40 -16.42 -7.48 1.05
C GLN A 40 -17.19 -8.24 -0.04
N GLN A 41 -17.20 -7.73 -1.28
CA GLN A 41 -17.91 -8.29 -2.41
C GLN A 41 -17.09 -8.16 -3.70
N PHE A 42 -17.33 -9.05 -4.66
CA PHE A 42 -16.66 -9.02 -5.96
C PHE A 42 -17.38 -8.09 -6.95
N VAL A 43 -17.32 -6.79 -6.67
CA VAL A 43 -18.01 -5.71 -7.41
C VAL A 43 -17.03 -4.65 -7.89
N ASN A 44 -17.48 -3.77 -8.79
CA ASN A 44 -16.70 -2.60 -9.17
C ASN A 44 -16.59 -1.69 -7.94
N ILE A 45 -15.37 -1.35 -7.53
CA ILE A 45 -15.12 -0.56 -6.33
C ILE A 45 -13.84 0.26 -6.49
N THR A 46 -13.79 1.42 -5.85
CA THR A 46 -12.60 2.29 -5.79
C THR A 46 -11.99 2.26 -4.40
N TRP A 47 -10.81 2.88 -4.22
CA TRP A 47 -10.22 3.03 -2.89
C TRP A 47 -11.12 3.84 -1.95
N ALA A 48 -11.80 4.86 -2.46
CA ALA A 48 -12.64 5.77 -1.68
C ALA A 48 -13.78 5.03 -0.96
N ASP A 49 -14.35 4.04 -1.64
CA ASP A 49 -15.56 3.33 -1.21
C ASP A 49 -15.26 1.93 -0.62
N CYS A 50 -14.01 1.46 -0.68
CA CYS A 50 -13.70 0.10 -0.27
C CYS A 50 -13.75 -0.10 1.25
N ALA A 51 -14.03 -1.33 1.66
CA ALA A 51 -14.15 -1.68 3.08
C ALA A 51 -12.79 -1.66 3.77
N LEU A 52 -11.70 -1.92 3.03
CA LEU A 52 -10.35 -1.90 3.57
C LEU A 52 -9.92 -0.49 3.98
N ARG A 53 -10.24 0.55 3.19
CA ARG A 53 -9.95 1.94 3.57
C ARG A 53 -10.68 2.33 4.85
N GLN A 54 -11.96 1.96 4.96
CA GLN A 54 -12.77 2.21 6.16
C GLN A 54 -12.16 1.52 7.39
N TYR A 55 -11.78 0.25 7.26
CA TYR A 55 -11.09 -0.48 8.31
C TYR A 55 -9.81 0.22 8.79
N LEU A 56 -8.94 0.61 7.85
CA LEU A 56 -7.67 1.26 8.20
C LEU A 56 -7.89 2.57 8.97
N ASN A 57 -8.87 3.38 8.54
CA ASN A 57 -9.12 4.70 9.12
C ASN A 57 -10.12 4.69 10.29
N GLN A 58 -10.62 3.52 10.70
CA GLN A 58 -11.51 3.37 11.84
C GLN A 58 -10.92 2.38 12.83
N GLU A 59 -11.18 1.09 12.66
CA GLU A 59 -10.77 0.04 13.61
C GLU A 59 -9.25 0.01 13.81
N PHE A 60 -8.47 0.01 12.71
CA PHE A 60 -7.01 -0.05 12.82
C PHE A 60 -6.44 1.25 13.40
N PHE A 61 -6.95 2.42 13.00
CA PHE A 61 -6.54 3.71 13.59
C PHE A 61 -6.85 3.80 15.09
N ARG A 62 -7.97 3.24 15.56
CA ARG A 62 -8.32 3.20 16.99
C ARG A 62 -7.44 2.27 17.83
N SER A 63 -6.62 1.43 17.19
CA SER A 63 -5.65 0.58 17.91
C SER A 63 -4.46 1.37 18.46
N PHE A 64 -4.20 2.57 17.93
CA PHE A 64 -3.19 3.48 18.46
C PHE A 64 -3.73 4.24 19.68
N SER A 65 -2.87 4.53 20.64
CA SER A 65 -3.19 5.41 21.77
C SER A 65 -3.51 6.85 21.31
N PRO A 66 -4.22 7.67 22.10
CA PRO A 66 -4.49 9.06 21.75
C PRO A 66 -3.22 9.88 21.42
N GLN A 67 -2.13 9.63 22.13
CA GLN A 67 -0.84 10.31 21.91
C GLN A 67 -0.21 9.89 20.58
N GLU A 68 -0.31 8.61 20.20
CA GLU A 68 0.16 8.12 18.91
C GLU A 68 -0.71 8.64 17.78
N GLN A 69 -2.03 8.59 17.91
CA GLN A 69 -2.96 9.15 16.93
C GLN A 69 -2.64 10.63 16.62
N ALA A 70 -2.29 11.43 17.63
CA ALA A 70 -1.90 12.83 17.45
C ALA A 70 -0.62 13.03 16.62
N LYS A 71 0.23 12.01 16.48
CA LYS A 71 1.44 12.03 15.62
C LYS A 71 1.15 11.57 14.19
N ILE A 72 0.01 10.94 13.93
CA ILE A 72 -0.36 10.48 12.59
C ILE A 72 -0.96 11.65 11.82
N ILE A 73 -0.30 12.04 10.73
CA ILE A 73 -0.72 13.15 9.89
C ILE A 73 -1.78 12.64 8.91
N GLN A 74 -2.94 13.31 8.92
CA GLN A 74 -3.95 13.12 7.89
C GLN A 74 -3.46 13.74 6.56
N VAL A 75 -3.47 12.96 5.48
CA VAL A 75 -2.97 13.38 4.16
C VAL A 75 -4.00 13.17 3.07
N THR A 76 -3.87 13.93 1.98
CA THR A 76 -4.65 13.70 0.75
C THR A 76 -3.92 12.73 -0.16
N ASN A 77 -4.53 11.58 -0.43
CA ASN A 77 -4.06 10.58 -1.36
C ASN A 77 -4.66 10.80 -2.74
N LYS A 78 -3.79 10.98 -3.74
CA LYS A 78 -4.21 11.05 -5.14
C LYS A 78 -4.48 9.65 -5.69
N ASN A 79 -5.72 9.36 -6.07
CA ASN A 79 -6.14 8.05 -6.57
C ASN A 79 -6.07 8.01 -8.09
N ILE A 80 -4.84 8.03 -8.62
CA ILE A 80 -4.60 8.02 -10.07
C ILE A 80 -5.03 6.69 -10.69
N ASP A 81 -5.60 6.79 -11.88
CA ASP A 81 -5.97 5.66 -12.73
C ASP A 81 -4.79 4.70 -12.96
N ASN A 82 -5.11 3.44 -13.22
CA ASN A 82 -4.08 2.47 -13.57
C ASN A 82 -3.47 2.83 -14.94
N PRO A 83 -2.17 3.11 -15.04
CA PRO A 83 -1.57 3.61 -16.28
C PRO A 83 -1.49 2.57 -17.41
N TRP A 84 -1.68 1.27 -17.11
CA TRP A 84 -1.64 0.21 -18.12
C TRP A 84 -3.01 -0.11 -18.70
N PHE A 85 -4.08 0.23 -17.99
CA PHE A 85 -5.44 -0.23 -18.28
C PHE A 85 -6.47 0.90 -18.30
N ASN A 86 -6.08 2.12 -17.89
CA ASN A 86 -6.97 3.26 -17.70
C ASN A 86 -8.17 2.96 -16.79
N THR A 87 -8.02 2.00 -15.87
CA THR A 87 -9.04 1.73 -14.85
C THR A 87 -9.07 2.91 -13.89
N ALA A 88 -10.25 3.51 -13.73
CA ALA A 88 -10.45 4.66 -12.84
C ALA A 88 -9.99 4.37 -11.41
N GLY A 89 -9.13 5.24 -10.86
CA GLY A 89 -8.69 5.16 -9.46
C GLY A 89 -9.75 5.64 -8.46
N GLY A 90 -10.71 6.44 -8.94
CA GLY A 90 -11.75 7.07 -8.13
C GLY A 90 -11.32 8.44 -7.61
N PRO A 91 -12.16 9.07 -6.77
CA PRO A 91 -11.86 10.39 -6.22
C PRO A 91 -10.68 10.34 -5.26
N ASP A 92 -10.01 11.47 -5.07
CA ASP A 92 -9.01 11.63 -4.03
C ASP A 92 -9.61 11.38 -2.64
N THR A 93 -8.80 10.86 -1.72
CA THR A 93 -9.21 10.57 -0.35
C THR A 93 -8.35 11.28 0.66
N THR A 94 -8.91 11.55 1.82
CA THR A 94 -8.18 12.11 2.95
C THR A 94 -8.09 11.05 4.04
N ASP A 95 -6.88 10.56 4.32
CA ASP A 95 -6.64 9.36 5.13
C ASP A 95 -5.53 9.59 6.18
N HIS A 96 -5.68 8.95 7.34
CA HIS A 96 -4.61 8.81 8.34
C HIS A 96 -3.73 7.60 8.03
N LEU A 97 -4.36 6.48 7.66
CA LEU A 97 -3.70 5.26 7.20
C LEU A 97 -4.19 4.88 5.81
N PHE A 98 -3.26 4.43 4.98
CA PHE A 98 -3.53 4.05 3.60
C PHE A 98 -2.66 2.87 3.17
N LEU A 99 -2.95 2.32 1.99
CA LEU A 99 -2.00 1.46 1.29
C LEU A 99 -1.27 2.27 0.23
N LEU A 100 -0.02 1.91 -0.07
CA LEU A 100 0.70 2.55 -1.18
C LEU A 100 -0.04 2.35 -2.51
N SER A 101 0.09 3.32 -3.41
CA SER A 101 -0.25 3.21 -4.83
C SER A 101 0.84 2.49 -5.63
N LEU A 102 0.56 2.21 -6.89
CA LEU A 102 1.54 1.77 -7.87
C LEU A 102 2.73 2.75 -7.96
N GLN A 103 2.45 4.05 -8.01
CA GLN A 103 3.47 5.10 -8.13
C GLN A 103 4.37 5.13 -6.89
N GLU A 104 3.78 5.08 -5.70
CA GLU A 104 4.51 5.08 -4.43
C GLU A 104 5.33 3.80 -4.24
N ALA A 105 4.76 2.62 -4.57
CA ALA A 105 5.47 1.35 -4.52
C ALA A 105 6.64 1.31 -5.52
N CYS A 106 6.50 1.92 -6.70
CA CYS A 106 7.60 2.09 -7.63
C CYS A 106 8.69 2.99 -7.05
N ARG A 107 8.31 4.18 -6.55
CA ARG A 107 9.24 5.21 -6.08
C ARG A 107 10.05 4.77 -4.87
N TYR A 108 9.40 4.24 -3.84
CA TYR A 108 10.04 4.08 -2.52
C TYR A 108 10.89 2.82 -2.37
N PHE A 109 10.79 1.87 -3.30
CA PHE A 109 11.49 0.59 -3.23
C PHE A 109 12.61 0.39 -4.26
N GLY A 110 13.15 1.47 -4.82
CA GLY A 110 14.30 1.43 -5.76
C GLY A 110 14.04 2.03 -7.14
N ASP A 111 12.95 2.78 -7.27
CA ASP A 111 12.44 3.44 -8.48
C ASP A 111 12.17 2.51 -9.68
N SER A 112 10.89 2.16 -9.85
CA SER A 112 10.37 1.41 -10.99
C SER A 112 9.47 2.27 -11.90
N GLN A 113 9.46 3.61 -11.75
CA GLN A 113 8.47 4.49 -12.40
C GLN A 113 8.54 4.44 -13.93
N ALA A 114 9.74 4.34 -14.53
CA ALA A 114 9.88 4.23 -15.98
C ALA A 114 9.15 3.00 -16.54
N LYS A 115 9.22 1.86 -15.85
CA LYS A 115 8.51 0.62 -16.23
C LYS A 115 7.01 0.71 -16.01
N LEU A 116 6.56 1.47 -15.01
CA LEU A 116 5.15 1.74 -14.77
C LEU A 116 4.55 2.65 -15.87
N ASN A 117 5.29 3.68 -16.28
CA ASN A 117 4.83 4.64 -17.31
C ASN A 117 4.95 4.08 -18.72
N HIS A 118 5.92 3.20 -18.97
CA HIS A 118 6.12 2.55 -20.26
C HIS A 118 6.08 1.03 -20.10
N LYS A 119 4.92 0.44 -20.37
CA LYS A 119 4.70 -1.01 -20.27
C LYS A 119 5.70 -1.82 -21.10
N GLY A 120 6.08 -1.35 -22.30
CA GLY A 120 6.99 -2.08 -23.18
C GLY A 120 6.53 -3.52 -23.41
N GLY A 121 7.46 -4.48 -23.29
CA GLY A 121 7.16 -5.92 -23.41
C GLY A 121 6.57 -6.59 -22.16
N GLN A 122 6.25 -5.84 -21.11
CA GLN A 122 5.69 -6.39 -19.87
C GLN A 122 4.25 -6.83 -20.10
N THR A 123 3.87 -8.01 -19.60
CA THR A 123 2.49 -8.49 -19.80
C THR A 123 1.53 -7.92 -18.74
N TRP A 124 1.78 -8.24 -17.46
CA TRP A 124 0.85 -8.00 -16.36
C TRP A 124 1.49 -7.49 -15.06
N LEU A 125 2.82 -7.54 -14.97
CA LEU A 125 3.61 -7.15 -13.82
C LEU A 125 4.91 -6.47 -14.24
N ILE A 126 5.45 -5.68 -13.32
CA ILE A 126 6.81 -5.17 -13.37
C ILE A 126 7.70 -6.16 -12.63
N ASP A 127 8.66 -6.72 -13.36
CA ASP A 127 9.78 -7.51 -12.84
C ASP A 127 11.08 -6.71 -13.05
N ASP A 128 11.80 -6.44 -11.97
CA ASP A 128 13.03 -5.66 -11.98
C ASP A 128 13.93 -5.97 -10.76
N PRO A 129 15.16 -5.43 -10.71
CA PRO A 129 16.09 -5.66 -9.60
C PRO A 129 15.57 -5.21 -8.23
N ASN A 130 14.52 -4.38 -8.17
CA ASN A 130 13.97 -3.83 -6.93
C ASN A 130 12.99 -4.77 -6.23
N ASN A 131 12.68 -5.92 -6.82
CA ASN A 131 11.72 -6.89 -6.28
C ASN A 131 12.03 -7.26 -4.83
N ILE A 132 13.30 -7.53 -4.50
CA ILE A 132 13.71 -7.96 -3.16
C ILE A 132 13.31 -6.94 -2.08
N ASN A 133 13.32 -5.65 -2.41
CA ASN A 133 12.98 -4.58 -1.49
C ASN A 133 11.48 -4.53 -1.16
N ARG A 134 10.63 -5.05 -2.07
CA ARG A 134 9.16 -5.04 -1.93
C ARG A 134 8.61 -6.29 -1.25
N GLN A 135 9.43 -7.29 -0.98
CA GLN A 135 9.00 -8.49 -0.27
C GLN A 135 8.57 -8.17 1.17
N ALA A 136 7.62 -8.94 1.69
CA ALA A 136 7.10 -8.81 3.04
C ALA A 136 6.67 -10.17 3.57
N ARG A 137 6.77 -10.36 4.89
CA ARG A 137 6.39 -11.61 5.54
C ARG A 137 5.04 -11.51 6.24
N TYR A 138 4.39 -12.66 6.36
CA TYR A 138 3.32 -12.89 7.33
C TYR A 138 3.69 -14.14 8.12
N GLY A 139 4.07 -13.97 9.39
CA GLY A 139 4.78 -15.02 10.13
C GLY A 139 6.12 -15.36 9.47
N THR A 140 6.35 -16.62 9.15
CA THR A 140 7.59 -17.09 8.51
C THR A 140 7.59 -16.91 6.99
N ASP A 141 6.42 -16.74 6.37
CA ASP A 141 6.24 -16.90 4.94
C ASP A 141 6.25 -15.56 4.19
N LEU A 142 6.84 -15.56 3.00
CA LEU A 142 6.70 -14.45 2.06
C LEU A 142 5.32 -14.51 1.39
N LEU A 143 4.55 -13.43 1.51
CA LEU A 143 3.23 -13.31 0.89
C LEU A 143 3.10 -12.01 0.08
N GLY A 144 2.16 -12.04 -0.87
CA GLY A 144 1.79 -10.84 -1.61
C GLY A 144 0.95 -9.90 -0.75
N TRP A 145 1.07 -8.59 -1.01
CA TRP A 145 0.35 -7.55 -0.27
C TRP A 145 -0.30 -6.53 -1.19
N ARG A 146 -1.40 -5.92 -0.74
CA ARG A 146 -2.28 -5.08 -1.56
C ARG A 146 -1.80 -3.64 -1.69
N LEU A 147 -2.12 -3.02 -2.82
CA LEU A 147 -1.98 -1.59 -3.08
C LEU A 147 -3.38 -0.94 -3.15
N ARG A 148 -3.47 0.38 -2.95
CA ARG A 148 -4.74 1.10 -3.12
C ARG A 148 -5.14 1.28 -4.58
N SER A 149 -4.17 1.30 -5.50
CA SER A 149 -4.40 1.51 -6.93
C SER A 149 -5.29 0.41 -7.54
N PRO A 150 -6.15 0.75 -8.50
CA PRO A 150 -6.95 -0.24 -9.23
C PRO A 150 -6.05 -1.13 -10.10
N GLY A 151 -6.57 -2.30 -10.47
CA GLY A 151 -5.94 -3.25 -11.37
C GLY A 151 -6.43 -3.13 -12.81
N TYR A 152 -6.58 -4.28 -13.47
CA TYR A 152 -7.03 -4.42 -14.86
C TYR A 152 -8.43 -3.86 -15.14
N TYR A 153 -9.31 -3.92 -14.15
CA TYR A 153 -10.67 -3.36 -14.20
C TYR A 153 -11.18 -3.15 -12.77
N GLY A 154 -12.36 -2.54 -12.61
CA GLY A 154 -12.89 -2.09 -11.32
C GLY A 154 -13.12 -3.15 -10.24
N ARG A 155 -12.99 -4.45 -10.55
CA ARG A 155 -13.07 -5.56 -9.56
C ARG A 155 -11.72 -6.15 -9.22
N THR A 156 -10.65 -5.49 -9.62
CA THR A 156 -9.27 -5.88 -9.31
C THR A 156 -8.51 -4.71 -8.70
N GLY A 157 -7.65 -4.99 -7.73
CA GLY A 157 -6.73 -4.03 -7.12
C GLY A 157 -5.29 -4.48 -7.34
N ALA A 158 -4.41 -3.52 -7.65
CA ALA A 158 -2.98 -3.79 -7.81
C ALA A 158 -2.38 -4.34 -6.50
N SER A 159 -1.27 -5.06 -6.63
CA SER A 159 -0.62 -5.71 -5.48
C SER A 159 0.85 -5.96 -5.74
N ILE A 160 1.61 -6.22 -4.70
CA ILE A 160 2.93 -6.81 -4.78
C ILE A 160 2.81 -8.33 -4.60
N THR A 161 3.51 -9.09 -5.44
CA THR A 161 3.55 -10.56 -5.31
C THR A 161 4.49 -11.01 -4.19
N LYS A 162 4.43 -12.28 -3.79
CA LYS A 162 5.40 -12.84 -2.80
C LYS A 162 6.87 -12.73 -3.23
N HIS A 163 7.13 -12.60 -4.53
CA HIS A 163 8.47 -12.42 -5.06
C HIS A 163 8.90 -10.95 -5.13
N GLY A 164 7.98 -10.01 -4.86
CA GLY A 164 8.25 -8.58 -4.92
C GLY A 164 7.91 -7.90 -6.26
N HIS A 165 7.44 -8.65 -7.26
CA HIS A 165 6.95 -8.06 -8.51
C HIS A 165 5.77 -7.12 -8.25
N ILE A 166 5.72 -6.00 -8.95
CA ILE A 166 4.56 -5.10 -8.93
C ILE A 166 3.53 -5.68 -9.90
N TYR A 167 2.49 -6.30 -9.37
CA TYR A 167 1.43 -6.89 -10.18
C TYR A 167 0.38 -5.83 -10.54
N VAL A 168 0.62 -5.14 -11.66
CA VAL A 168 -0.19 -4.01 -12.14
C VAL A 168 -1.59 -4.45 -12.58
N ARG A 169 -1.72 -5.67 -13.13
CA ARG A 169 -3.03 -6.28 -13.43
C ARG A 169 -3.86 -6.48 -12.16
N GLY A 170 -3.19 -6.76 -11.05
CA GLY A 170 -3.81 -6.90 -9.74
C GLY A 170 -4.55 -8.22 -9.54
N ASN A 171 -5.04 -8.37 -8.31
CA ASN A 171 -5.85 -9.49 -7.85
C ASN A 171 -7.30 -9.03 -7.67
N GLY A 172 -8.23 -9.97 -7.55
CA GLY A 172 -9.62 -9.64 -7.22
C GLY A 172 -9.74 -8.78 -5.96
N VAL A 173 -10.77 -7.92 -5.91
CA VAL A 173 -11.06 -7.11 -4.72
C VAL A 173 -11.66 -7.93 -3.57
N PHE A 174 -12.23 -9.09 -3.91
CA PHE A 174 -12.81 -10.06 -3.00
C PHE A 174 -12.62 -11.49 -3.54
N GLY A 175 -12.70 -12.49 -2.66
CA GLY A 175 -12.52 -13.90 -3.00
C GLY A 175 -12.55 -14.78 -1.76
N ARG A 176 -11.94 -15.97 -1.83
CA ARG A 176 -11.91 -16.91 -0.69
C ARG A 176 -10.96 -16.40 0.40
N PRO A 177 -11.25 -16.61 1.70
CA PRO A 177 -10.41 -16.08 2.79
C PRO A 177 -8.91 -16.34 2.65
N ARG A 178 -8.51 -17.54 2.20
CA ARG A 178 -7.11 -17.94 1.99
C ARG A 178 -6.36 -17.16 0.89
N ASP A 179 -7.09 -16.52 -0.02
CA ASP A 179 -6.50 -15.75 -1.13
C ASP A 179 -6.52 -14.23 -0.84
N GLY A 180 -6.84 -13.85 0.41
CA GLY A 180 -7.04 -12.48 0.86
C GLY A 180 -5.84 -11.56 0.66
N GLY A 181 -4.62 -12.10 0.57
CA GLY A 181 -3.40 -11.30 0.49
C GLY A 181 -3.18 -10.45 1.75
N GLY A 182 -1.96 -9.94 1.90
CA GLY A 182 -1.58 -9.13 3.05
C GLY A 182 -1.93 -7.66 2.91
N ILE A 183 -2.09 -6.98 4.04
CA ILE A 183 -2.07 -5.52 4.11
C ILE A 183 -0.80 -5.04 4.78
N ARG A 184 -0.22 -3.97 4.23
CA ARG A 184 0.87 -3.21 4.82
C ARG A 184 0.44 -1.74 4.89
N PRO A 185 -0.22 -1.33 5.99
CA PRO A 185 -0.58 0.06 6.19
C PRO A 185 0.64 0.97 6.11
N ALA A 186 0.45 2.13 5.53
CA ALA A 186 1.39 3.24 5.51
C ALA A 186 0.74 4.48 6.12
N LEU A 187 1.56 5.32 6.73
CA LEU A 187 1.14 6.59 7.32
C LEU A 187 2.26 7.63 7.25
N TRP A 188 1.89 8.90 7.33
CA TRP A 188 2.83 9.98 7.56
C TRP A 188 2.90 10.26 9.06
N LEU A 189 4.09 10.12 9.62
CA LEU A 189 4.37 10.36 11.03
C LEU A 189 4.98 11.75 11.19
N ARG A 190 4.41 12.57 12.08
CA ARG A 190 5.04 13.82 12.51
C ARG A 190 6.31 13.48 13.29
N LEU A 191 7.42 14.06 12.86
CA LEU A 191 8.66 14.06 13.60
C LEU A 191 8.60 15.27 14.54
N GLU A 192 8.92 15.05 15.82
CA GLU A 192 9.09 16.16 16.76
C GLU A 192 10.37 16.90 16.40
N ASP A 193 10.39 18.22 16.64
CA ASP A 193 11.64 18.99 16.73
C ASP A 193 12.40 18.62 18.01
#